data_AF-A0A2D6TVI8-F1
#
_entry.id   AF-A0A2D6TVI8-F1
#
_cell.length_a   1.000
_cell.length_b   1.000
_cell.length_c   1.000
_cell.angle_alpha   90.00
_cell.angle_beta   90.00
_cell.angle_gamma   90.00
#
_symmetry.space_group_name_H-M   'P 1'
#
loop_
_entity.id
_entity.type
_entity.pdbx_description
1 polymer ?
#
loop_
_entity_poly.entity_id
_entity_poly.type
_entity_poly.pdbx_seq_one_letter_code
_entity_poly.pdbx_strand_id
1 'polypeptide(L)'
;MTSKTINSTVKTNDNTVTSAARESVILPLPPQDLKDKTDMEIYARFMRHLRYVPNSRMEVKVLSAIQFTADMMDIQDAQVARILLDLGLRAPRLSFPNEFLEFADNARSRDATDYGSAGETLQDLYAHWDGLGEDKFAAAKREYRTLDEGVITNTL
;
A
#
# COMPACT_ATOMS: atom_id res chain seq x y z
N MET A 1 4.74 -3.44 -61.46
CA MET A 1 4.63 -4.15 -60.16
C MET A 1 4.95 -3.13 -59.07
N THR A 2 3.93 -2.53 -58.48
CA THR A 2 4.07 -1.41 -57.53
C THR A 2 4.05 -1.94 -56.10
N SER A 3 5.20 -1.85 -55.41
CA SER A 3 5.36 -2.24 -54.01
C SER A 3 4.53 -1.31 -53.11
N LYS A 4 3.58 -1.88 -52.37
CA LYS A 4 2.74 -1.17 -51.41
C LYS A 4 3.46 -1.16 -50.06
N THR A 5 4.09 -0.04 -49.71
CA THR A 5 4.66 0.19 -48.38
C THR A 5 3.52 0.27 -47.36
N ILE A 6 3.41 -0.74 -46.49
CA ILE A 6 2.46 -0.74 -45.38
C ILE A 6 3.12 0.04 -44.24
N ASN A 7 2.74 1.31 -44.08
CA ASN A 7 3.06 2.08 -42.89
C ASN A 7 2.27 1.48 -41.71
N SER A 8 2.92 0.55 -40.99
CA SER A 8 2.46 0.09 -39.68
C SER A 8 2.52 1.28 -38.72
N THR A 9 1.37 1.88 -38.44
CA THR A 9 1.21 2.84 -37.35
C THR A 9 1.31 2.06 -36.04
N VAL A 10 2.47 2.14 -35.40
CA VAL A 10 2.63 1.63 -34.03
C VAL A 10 1.71 2.45 -33.13
N LYS A 11 0.67 1.80 -32.63
CA LYS A 11 -0.27 2.39 -31.68
C LYS A 11 0.46 2.58 -30.35
N THR A 12 0.78 3.82 -29.99
CA THR A 12 1.62 4.18 -28.84
C THR A 12 0.92 4.02 -27.47
N ASN A 13 -0.22 3.35 -27.39
CA ASN A 13 -1.03 3.28 -26.16
C ASN A 13 -1.16 1.88 -25.55
N ASP A 14 -0.39 0.91 -26.03
CA ASP A 14 -0.15 -0.30 -25.26
C ASP A 14 0.80 0.07 -24.12
N ASN A 15 0.24 0.56 -23.01
CA ASN A 15 0.89 0.49 -21.71
C ASN A 15 1.13 -1.00 -21.44
N THR A 16 2.25 -1.52 -21.91
CA THR A 16 2.94 -2.65 -21.32
C THR A 16 3.35 -2.22 -19.92
N VAL A 17 2.37 -2.06 -19.03
CA VAL A 17 2.59 -2.05 -17.60
C VAL A 17 3.29 -3.36 -17.35
N THR A 18 4.60 -3.25 -17.17
CA THR A 18 5.55 -4.31 -16.93
C THR A 18 4.91 -5.30 -15.99
N SER A 19 4.85 -6.56 -16.39
CA SER A 19 4.23 -7.67 -15.66
C SER A 19 4.62 -7.70 -14.18
N ALA A 20 5.82 -7.21 -13.85
CA ALA A 20 6.34 -7.03 -12.49
C ALA A 20 5.51 -6.07 -11.60
N ALA A 21 4.90 -5.01 -12.13
CA ALA A 21 4.05 -4.10 -11.35
C ALA A 21 2.64 -4.68 -11.09
N ARG A 22 2.24 -5.71 -11.85
CA ARG A 22 1.06 -6.53 -11.52
C ARG A 22 1.39 -7.61 -10.49
N GLU A 23 2.64 -8.04 -10.39
CA GLU A 23 3.09 -9.04 -9.40
C GLU A 23 3.27 -8.47 -7.99
N SER A 24 3.43 -7.14 -7.86
CA SER A 24 3.66 -6.51 -6.56
C SER A 24 2.39 -6.34 -5.70
N VAL A 25 1.20 -6.40 -6.29
CA VAL A 25 -0.08 -6.17 -5.60
C VAL A 25 -1.01 -7.39 -5.71
N ILE A 26 -1.36 -7.96 -4.56
CA ILE A 26 -2.38 -9.00 -4.39
C ILE A 26 -3.65 -8.31 -3.87
N LEU A 27 -4.76 -8.46 -4.58
CA LEU A 27 -6.03 -7.82 -4.23
C LEU A 27 -6.77 -8.56 -3.11
N PRO A 28 -7.55 -7.85 -2.28
CA PRO A 28 -8.35 -8.48 -1.23
C PRO A 28 -9.44 -9.35 -1.82
N LEU A 29 -9.86 -10.35 -1.05
CA LEU A 29 -11.01 -11.21 -1.35
C LEU A 29 -12.25 -10.68 -0.64
N PRO A 30 -13.46 -10.97 -1.17
CA PRO A 30 -14.69 -10.64 -0.45
C PRO A 30 -14.70 -11.38 0.90
N PRO A 31 -15.20 -10.75 1.98
CA PRO A 31 -15.39 -11.41 3.27
C PRO A 31 -16.21 -12.69 3.10
N GLN A 32 -15.78 -13.77 3.76
CA GLN A 32 -16.46 -15.06 3.69
C GLN A 32 -17.68 -15.12 4.62
N ASP A 33 -17.62 -14.44 5.76
CA ASP A 33 -18.77 -14.29 6.65
C ASP A 33 -19.62 -13.08 6.23
N LEU A 34 -20.79 -13.35 5.66
CA LEU A 34 -21.76 -12.33 5.23
C LEU A 34 -22.34 -11.52 6.40
N LYS A 35 -22.10 -11.92 7.66
CA LYS A 35 -22.51 -11.14 8.83
C LYS A 35 -21.65 -9.89 9.03
N ASP A 36 -20.45 -9.85 8.47
CA ASP A 36 -19.59 -8.67 8.53
C ASP A 36 -19.97 -7.65 7.45
N LYS A 37 -21.03 -6.89 7.74
CA LYS A 37 -21.57 -5.87 6.82
C LYS A 37 -20.57 -4.75 6.59
N THR A 38 -19.78 -4.40 7.60
CA THR A 38 -18.81 -3.31 7.53
C THR A 38 -17.65 -3.69 6.62
N ASP A 39 -17.08 -4.88 6.80
CA ASP A 39 -15.99 -5.36 5.97
C ASP A 39 -16.43 -5.54 4.51
N MET A 40 -17.66 -6.03 4.29
CA MET A 40 -18.22 -6.16 2.94
C MET A 40 -18.41 -4.79 2.28
N GLU A 41 -18.83 -3.79 3.04
CA GLU A 41 -18.99 -2.43 2.54
C GLU A 41 -17.64 -1.78 2.20
N ILE A 42 -16.63 -1.94 3.06
CA ILE A 42 -15.25 -1.52 2.80
C ILE A 42 -14.73 -2.17 1.52
N TYR A 43 -14.81 -3.50 1.44
CA TYR A 43 -14.38 -4.26 0.27
C TYR A 43 -15.07 -3.79 -1.02
N ALA A 44 -16.40 -3.66 -1.00
CA ALA A 44 -17.18 -3.29 -2.19
C ALA A 44 -16.85 -1.86 -2.67
N ARG A 45 -16.70 -0.91 -1.74
CA ARG A 45 -16.36 0.48 -2.04
C ARG A 45 -14.92 0.60 -2.55
N PHE A 46 -13.97 -0.06 -1.90
CA PHE A 46 -12.57 -0.13 -2.32
C PHE A 46 -12.46 -0.70 -3.74
N MET A 47 -13.03 -1.88 -3.99
CA MET A 47 -12.98 -2.54 -5.31
C MET A 47 -13.70 -1.74 -6.39
N ARG A 48 -14.78 -1.04 -6.04
CA ARG A 48 -15.44 -0.12 -6.97
C ARG A 48 -14.52 1.04 -7.33
N HIS A 49 -13.94 1.72 -6.35
CA HIS A 49 -13.11 2.89 -6.60
C HIS A 49 -11.83 2.53 -7.37
N LEU A 50 -11.17 1.41 -7.01
CA LEU A 50 -9.96 0.91 -7.67
C LEU A 50 -10.12 0.76 -9.20
N ARG A 51 -11.31 0.41 -9.67
CA ARG A 51 -11.63 0.30 -11.12
C ARG A 51 -11.69 1.65 -11.85
N TYR A 52 -12.01 2.74 -11.15
CA TYR A 52 -12.23 4.05 -11.76
C TYR A 52 -11.06 5.02 -11.60
N VAL A 53 -10.09 4.75 -10.72
CA VAL A 53 -8.90 5.61 -10.56
C VAL A 53 -8.11 5.66 -11.88
N PRO A 54 -7.96 6.83 -12.52
CA PRO A 54 -7.25 6.97 -13.79
C PRO A 54 -5.72 7.06 -13.58
N ASN A 55 -5.12 6.01 -13.02
CA ASN A 55 -3.67 5.92 -12.79
C ASN A 55 -3.12 4.59 -13.34
N SER A 56 -1.94 4.63 -13.97
CA SER A 56 -1.29 3.42 -14.48
C SER A 56 -0.57 2.63 -13.37
N ARG A 57 -0.15 3.31 -12.30
CA ARG A 57 0.57 2.72 -11.16
C ARG A 57 -0.40 2.13 -10.15
N MET A 58 -0.33 0.82 -9.92
CA MET A 58 -1.26 0.11 -9.06
C MET A 58 -1.13 0.55 -7.59
N GLU A 59 0.08 0.85 -7.13
CA GLU A 59 0.32 1.27 -5.74
C GLU A 59 -0.42 2.57 -5.41
N VAL A 60 -0.40 3.51 -6.36
CA VAL A 60 -1.10 4.79 -6.22
C VAL A 60 -2.61 4.57 -6.27
N LYS A 61 -3.10 3.64 -7.10
CA LYS A 61 -4.53 3.30 -7.14
C LYS A 61 -5.01 2.71 -5.83
N VAL A 62 -4.23 1.81 -5.23
CA VAL A 62 -4.55 1.20 -3.94
C VAL A 62 -4.60 2.27 -2.85
N LEU A 63 -3.58 3.12 -2.75
CA LEU A 63 -3.55 4.21 -1.76
C LEU A 63 -4.75 5.14 -1.92
N SER A 64 -5.02 5.63 -3.13
CA SER A 64 -6.16 6.52 -3.38
C SER A 64 -7.51 5.83 -3.12
N ALA A 65 -7.64 4.55 -3.43
CA ALA A 65 -8.86 3.79 -3.15
C ALA A 65 -9.08 3.55 -1.64
N ILE A 66 -8.01 3.38 -0.85
CA ILE A 66 -8.09 3.32 0.61
C ILE A 66 -8.63 4.65 1.15
N GLN A 67 -7.99 5.76 0.79
CA GLN A 67 -8.36 7.11 1.23
C GLN A 67 -9.80 7.47 0.86
N PHE A 68 -10.19 7.21 -0.38
CA PHE A 68 -11.57 7.44 -0.81
C PHE A 68 -12.59 6.58 -0.05
N THR A 69 -12.23 5.34 0.27
CA THR A 69 -13.13 4.45 1.02
C THR A 69 -13.30 4.93 2.45
N ALA A 70 -12.21 5.36 3.08
CA ALA A 70 -12.19 5.97 4.40
C ALA A 70 -13.05 7.25 4.44
N ASP A 71 -12.82 8.18 3.50
CA ASP A 71 -13.61 9.43 3.37
C ASP A 71 -15.11 9.15 3.21
N MET A 72 -15.48 8.17 2.37
CA MET A 72 -16.89 7.85 2.12
C MET A 72 -17.56 7.12 3.30
N MET A 73 -16.76 6.49 4.16
CA MET A 73 -17.24 5.74 5.34
C MET A 73 -17.09 6.50 6.65
N ASP A 74 -16.46 7.67 6.64
CA ASP A 74 -16.16 8.48 7.83
C ASP A 74 -15.39 7.68 8.89
N ILE A 75 -14.37 6.94 8.44
CA ILE A 75 -13.46 6.13 9.29
C ILE A 75 -12.01 6.42 8.91
N GLN A 76 -11.06 6.01 9.75
CA GLN A 76 -9.64 6.27 9.51
C GLN A 76 -9.07 5.43 8.35
N ASP A 77 -8.20 6.04 7.54
CA ASP A 77 -7.45 5.38 6.46
C ASP A 77 -6.73 4.11 6.96
N ALA A 78 -6.13 4.19 8.15
CA ALA A 78 -5.41 3.07 8.75
C ALA A 78 -6.32 1.88 9.08
N GLN A 79 -7.55 2.16 9.51
CA GLN A 79 -8.55 1.13 9.79
C GLN A 79 -9.00 0.43 8.50
N VAL A 80 -9.26 1.19 7.43
CA VAL A 80 -9.58 0.62 6.11
C VAL A 80 -8.43 -0.25 5.60
N ALA A 81 -7.20 0.25 5.66
CA ALA A 81 -6.01 -0.49 5.25
C ALA A 81 -5.85 -1.81 6.04
N ARG A 82 -6.13 -1.77 7.35
CA ARG A 82 -6.08 -2.96 8.21
C ARG A 82 -7.13 -4.00 7.83
N ILE A 83 -8.38 -3.59 7.62
CA ILE A 83 -9.44 -4.51 7.21
C ILE A 83 -9.13 -5.13 5.85
N LEU A 84 -8.67 -4.32 4.88
CA LEU A 84 -8.28 -4.84 3.56
C LEU A 84 -7.09 -5.80 3.65
N LEU A 85 -6.14 -5.58 4.57
CA LEU A 85 -5.05 -6.52 4.85
C LEU A 85 -5.59 -7.87 5.34
N ASP A 86 -6.52 -7.83 6.28
CA ASP A 86 -7.14 -9.02 6.87
C ASP A 86 -7.98 -9.78 5.83
N LEU A 87 -8.52 -9.07 4.82
CA LEU A 87 -9.16 -9.64 3.63
C LEU A 87 -8.17 -10.12 2.55
N GLY A 88 -6.86 -10.01 2.77
CA GLY A 88 -5.82 -10.56 1.89
C GLY A 88 -5.12 -9.57 0.97
N LEU A 89 -5.34 -8.26 1.11
CA LEU A 89 -4.57 -7.26 0.37
C LEU A 89 -3.07 -7.39 0.71
N ARG A 90 -2.21 -7.49 -0.29
CA ARG A 90 -0.75 -7.33 -0.15
C ARG A 90 -0.29 -6.35 -1.21
N ALA A 91 0.53 -5.38 -0.83
CA ALA A 91 0.98 -4.33 -1.75
C ALA A 91 2.31 -3.75 -1.29
N PRO A 92 3.05 -3.02 -2.15
CA PRO A 92 4.24 -2.27 -1.74
C PRO A 92 3.92 -1.24 -0.66
N ARG A 93 4.90 -0.86 0.17
CA ARG A 93 4.70 0.11 1.28
C ARG A 93 4.08 1.43 0.83
N LEU A 94 4.43 1.90 -0.37
CA LEU A 94 3.88 3.14 -0.95
C LEU A 94 2.34 3.10 -1.12
N SER A 95 1.75 1.91 -1.14
CA SER A 95 0.30 1.72 -1.33
C SER A 95 -0.51 1.95 -0.06
N PHE A 96 0.14 2.11 1.08
CA PHE A 96 -0.53 2.21 2.38
C PHE A 96 -0.43 3.61 2.99
N PRO A 97 -1.46 4.04 3.74
CA PRO A 97 -1.43 5.30 4.50
C PRO A 97 -0.29 5.32 5.53
N ASN A 98 0.21 6.52 5.84
CA ASN A 98 1.32 6.67 6.79
C ASN A 98 1.00 6.14 8.19
N GLU A 99 -0.20 6.42 8.70
CA GLU A 99 -0.66 5.94 10.01
C GLU A 99 -0.67 4.40 10.10
N PHE A 100 -1.07 3.73 9.01
CA PHE A 100 -1.00 2.27 8.94
C PHE A 100 0.44 1.77 8.93
N LEU A 101 1.33 2.43 8.18
CA LEU A 101 2.73 2.06 8.12
C LEU A 101 3.42 2.21 9.48
N GLU A 102 3.13 3.28 10.22
CA GLU A 102 3.63 3.47 11.59
C GLU A 102 3.14 2.36 12.52
N PHE A 103 1.85 2.02 12.45
CA PHE A 103 1.29 0.88 13.17
C PHE A 103 2.02 -0.42 12.81
N ALA A 104 2.21 -0.69 11.51
CA ALA A 104 2.88 -1.89 11.03
C ALA A 104 4.34 -1.94 11.46
N ASP A 105 5.06 -0.82 11.44
CA ASP A 105 6.46 -0.78 11.84
C ASP A 105 6.62 -0.97 13.35
N ASN A 106 5.74 -0.37 14.15
CA ASN A 106 5.69 -0.55 15.60
C ASN A 106 5.33 -2.00 16.00
N ALA A 107 4.45 -2.66 15.25
CA ALA A 107 4.12 -4.07 15.49
C ALA A 107 5.29 -5.00 15.12
N ARG A 108 6.15 -4.62 14.17
CA ARG A 108 7.31 -5.41 13.73
C ARG A 108 8.47 -5.35 14.71
N SER A 109 8.64 -4.24 15.42
CA SER A 109 9.74 -4.04 16.37
C SER A 109 9.51 -4.70 17.74
N ARG A 110 8.29 -5.19 17.98
CA ARG A 110 7.88 -5.83 19.23
C ARG A 110 8.17 -7.32 19.23
N ASP A 111 8.43 -7.88 20.42
CA ASP A 111 8.62 -9.31 20.58
C ASP A 111 7.30 -10.06 20.33
N ALA A 112 7.38 -11.28 19.81
CA ALA A 112 6.19 -12.06 19.42
C ALA A 112 5.24 -12.32 20.60
N THR A 113 5.75 -12.36 21.82
CA THR A 113 5.01 -12.53 23.07
C THR A 113 4.39 -11.25 23.61
N ASP A 114 4.75 -10.08 23.06
CA ASP A 114 4.22 -8.80 23.54
C ASP A 114 2.81 -8.55 23.03
N TYR A 115 2.01 -7.90 23.88
CA TYR A 115 0.68 -7.43 23.47
C TYR A 115 0.79 -6.40 22.34
N GLY A 116 0.13 -6.68 21.21
CA GLY A 116 0.20 -5.87 20.00
C GLY A 116 1.40 -6.19 19.11
N SER A 117 1.94 -7.41 19.21
CA SER A 117 2.83 -7.98 18.20
C SER A 117 2.11 -8.20 16.87
N ALA A 118 2.87 -8.35 15.79
CA ALA A 118 2.33 -8.58 14.46
C ALA A 118 1.58 -9.91 14.35
N GLY A 119 0.27 -9.83 14.10
CA GLY A 119 -0.57 -11.00 13.79
C GLY A 119 -0.22 -11.63 12.44
N GLU A 120 -0.81 -12.79 12.14
CA GLU A 120 -0.52 -13.61 10.95
C GLU A 120 -0.61 -12.80 9.64
N THR A 121 -1.67 -12.02 9.46
CA THR A 121 -1.89 -11.20 8.25
C THR A 121 -0.82 -10.13 8.06
N LEU A 122 -0.27 -9.60 9.15
CA LEU A 122 0.79 -8.60 9.14
C LEU A 122 2.17 -9.25 8.93
N GLN A 123 2.38 -10.47 9.43
CA GLN A 123 3.58 -11.26 9.12
C GLN A 123 3.66 -11.62 7.64
N ASP A 124 2.54 -12.00 7.03
CA ASP A 124 2.46 -12.22 5.58
C ASP A 124 2.77 -10.94 4.79
N LEU A 125 2.32 -9.78 5.28
CA LEU A 125 2.65 -8.49 4.66
C LEU A 125 4.16 -8.22 4.71
N TYR A 126 4.80 -8.52 5.84
CA TYR A 126 6.26 -8.39 5.94
C TYR A 126 7.00 -9.36 5.03
N ALA A 127 6.52 -10.61 4.92
CA ALA A 127 7.08 -11.58 3.99
C ALA A 127 6.94 -11.10 2.53
N HIS A 128 5.80 -10.48 2.20
CA HIS A 128 5.56 -9.85 0.91
C HIS A 128 6.54 -8.71 0.64
N TRP A 129 6.74 -7.79 1.60
CA TRP A 129 7.71 -6.69 1.48
C TRP A 129 9.16 -7.19 1.38
N ASP A 130 9.52 -8.20 2.16
CA ASP A 130 10.84 -8.82 2.11
C ASP A 130 11.08 -9.47 0.73
N GLY A 131 10.06 -10.09 0.12
CA GLY A 131 10.12 -10.65 -1.24
C GLY A 131 10.25 -9.61 -2.34
N LEU A 132 9.70 -8.40 -2.14
CA LEU A 132 9.89 -7.25 -3.03
C LEU A 132 11.25 -6.57 -2.87
N GLY A 133 12.01 -6.91 -1.81
CA GLY A 133 13.29 -6.27 -1.48
C GLY A 133 13.14 -4.87 -0.88
N GLU A 134 12.00 -4.56 -0.26
CA GLU A 134 11.81 -3.27 0.40
C GLU A 134 12.67 -3.15 1.66
N ASP A 135 13.08 -1.91 1.98
CA ASP A 135 13.96 -1.64 3.12
C ASP A 135 13.24 -1.90 4.45
N LYS A 136 13.76 -2.86 5.22
CA LYS A 136 13.25 -3.25 6.54
C LYS A 136 13.32 -2.12 7.56
N PHE A 137 14.19 -1.13 7.34
CA PHE A 137 14.37 0.04 8.19
C PHE A 137 13.74 1.32 7.63
N ALA A 138 12.82 1.19 6.66
CA ALA A 138 12.09 2.34 6.13
C ALA A 138 11.39 3.16 7.24
N ALA A 139 10.99 2.52 8.33
CA ALA A 139 10.47 3.15 9.54
C ALA A 139 11.50 4.07 10.23
N ALA A 140 12.68 3.52 10.52
CA ALA A 140 13.76 4.20 11.23
C ALA A 140 14.34 5.38 10.42
N LYS A 141 14.23 5.34 9.08
CA LYS A 141 14.62 6.45 8.20
C LYS A 141 13.64 7.64 8.24
N ARG A 142 12.43 7.50 8.80
CA ARG A 142 11.48 8.62 8.93
C ARG A 142 11.80 9.52 10.12
N GLU A 143 12.42 8.97 11.17
CA GLU A 143 12.93 9.76 12.30
C GLU A 143 14.27 10.39 11.93
N TYR A 144 14.23 11.55 11.29
CA TYR A 144 15.39 12.44 11.34
C TYR A 144 15.55 12.88 12.81
N ARG A 145 16.60 12.38 13.48
CA ARG A 145 17.14 13.07 14.66
C ARG A 145 17.50 14.48 14.19
N THR A 146 16.74 15.47 14.60
CA THR A 146 17.25 16.84 14.66
C THR A 146 18.45 16.80 15.59
N LEU A 147 19.66 16.88 15.02
CA LEU A 147 20.85 17.16 15.81
C LEU A 147 20.68 18.59 16.32
N ASP A 148 20.41 18.69 17.61
CA ASP A 148 20.48 19.84 18.52
C ASP A 148 21.38 20.98 18.00
N GLU A 149 20.82 22.17 17.75
CA GLU A 149 21.63 23.40 17.68
C GLU A 149 22.01 23.80 19.12
N GLY A 150 22.97 23.04 19.67
CA GLY A 150 23.72 23.45 20.84
C GLY A 150 24.37 24.81 20.57
N VAL A 151 23.87 25.83 21.26
CA VAL A 151 24.44 27.18 21.33
C VAL A 151 25.89 27.07 21.79
N ILE A 152 26.85 27.15 20.86
CA ILE A 152 28.25 27.42 21.17
C ILE A 152 28.41 28.95 21.22
N THR A 153 28.07 29.57 22.35
CA THR A 153 28.53 30.94 22.63
C THR A 153 29.98 30.88 23.10
N ASN A 154 30.92 30.92 22.15
CA ASN A 154 32.28 31.34 22.47
C ASN A 154 32.23 32.80 22.94
N THR A 155 32.29 32.98 24.26
CA THR A 155 32.47 34.29 24.87
C THR A 155 33.97 34.58 24.83
N LEU A 156 34.36 35.59 24.04
CA LEU A 156 35.64 36.29 24.16
C LEU A 156 35.52 37.37 25.24
#